data_AF-A0A5D4RZP3-F1
#
_entry.id   AF-A0A5D4RZP3-F1
#
_cell.length_a   1.000
_cell.length_b   1.000
_cell.length_c   1.000
_cell.angle_alpha   90.00
_cell.angle_beta   90.00
_cell.angle_gamma   90.00
#
_symmetry.space_group_name_H-M   'P 1'
#
loop_
_entity.id
_entity.type
_entity.pdbx_description
1 polymer ?
#
loop_
_entity_poly.entity_id
_entity_poly.type
_entity_poly.pdbx_seq_one_letter_code
_entity_poly.pdbx_strand_id
1 'polypeptide(L)'
;MTIFIVVCATVALIVLMDLKKNGKSLLLVIAIVIILLHGVLSFRHSRAVRELVSLSPDWKTYFVLKQDRLSGKTDYYRPYYGPFVQAKVTLPFSMKGDAKIKWIEDDIVAATYHAEDGSIHQFIGTFGDRGQGSSYTNVALSFPGTWKGEDFILTSTTKGLTVKHGDEVERFSWENIVQFGTLAVVLTENDEARWTVALGGDFISHENDPAPPSGSIYLYEAIDGSNEPVPLTLSSP
;
A
#
# COMPACT_ATOMS: atom_id res chain seq x y z
N MET A 1 9.41 18.72 -6.49
CA MET A 1 8.37 19.61 -7.07
C MET A 1 8.68 21.09 -6.86
N THR A 2 8.91 21.56 -5.64
CA THR A 2 9.09 23.01 -5.34
C THR A 2 10.29 23.65 -6.07
N ILE A 3 11.44 22.97 -6.12
CA ILE A 3 12.63 23.47 -6.85
C ILE A 3 12.33 23.66 -8.35
N PHE A 4 11.62 22.71 -8.97
CA PHE A 4 11.23 22.79 -10.38
C PHE A 4 10.31 24.00 -10.65
N ILE A 5 9.32 24.23 -9.78
CA ILE A 5 8.43 25.40 -9.87
C ILE A 5 9.24 26.70 -9.79
N VAL A 6 10.17 26.79 -8.84
CA VAL A 6 11.03 27.97 -8.68
C VAL A 6 11.86 28.22 -9.94
N VAL A 7 12.44 27.19 -10.55
CA VAL A 7 13.19 27.30 -11.81
C VAL A 7 12.29 27.79 -12.95
N CYS A 8 11.15 27.14 -13.17
CA CYS A 8 10.21 27.50 -14.24
C CYS A 8 9.68 28.93 -14.08
N ALA A 9 9.28 29.33 -12.86
CA ALA A 9 8.81 30.68 -12.58
C ALA A 9 9.91 31.73 -12.81
N THR A 10 11.14 31.44 -12.40
CA THR A 10 12.29 32.33 -12.62
C THR A 10 12.55 32.54 -14.11
N VAL A 11 12.56 31.45 -14.90
CA VAL A 11 12.74 31.52 -16.35
C VAL A 11 11.60 32.31 -17.00
N ALA A 12 10.35 32.04 -16.63
CA ALA A 12 9.19 32.75 -17.15
C ALA A 12 9.28 34.26 -16.88
N LEU A 13 9.64 34.68 -15.66
CA LEU A 13 9.78 36.09 -15.30
C LEU A 13 10.93 36.77 -16.08
N ILE A 14 12.04 36.08 -16.34
CA ILE A 14 13.16 36.62 -17.14
C ILE A 14 12.77 36.84 -18.61
N VAL A 15 11.94 35.94 -19.16
CA VAL A 15 11.52 35.95 -20.57
C VAL A 15 10.35 36.90 -20.80
N LEU A 16 9.35 36.90 -19.92
CA LEU A 16 8.08 37.63 -20.11
C LEU A 16 8.15 39.08 -19.64
N MET A 17 9.05 39.41 -18.70
CA MET A 17 9.16 40.78 -18.19
C MET A 17 10.37 41.50 -18.79
N ASP A 18 10.16 42.74 -19.25
CA ASP A 18 11.22 43.66 -19.69
C ASP A 18 11.99 44.25 -18.51
N LEU A 19 12.63 43.36 -17.74
CA LEU A 19 13.50 43.71 -16.63
C LEU A 19 14.84 44.22 -17.15
N LYS A 20 15.34 45.32 -16.56
CA LYS A 20 16.72 45.77 -16.75
C LYS A 20 17.70 44.67 -16.32
N LYS A 21 18.92 44.66 -16.88
CA LYS A 21 19.98 43.68 -16.57
C LYS A 21 20.16 43.46 -15.05
N ASN A 22 20.15 44.53 -14.26
CA ASN A 22 20.31 44.47 -12.81
C ASN A 22 19.12 43.76 -12.12
N GLY A 23 17.89 43.94 -12.64
CA GLY A 23 16.70 43.24 -12.15
C GLY A 23 16.72 41.75 -12.47
N LYS A 24 17.16 41.37 -13.68
CA LYS A 24 17.36 39.96 -14.05
C LYS A 24 18.40 39.28 -13.16
N SER A 25 19.51 39.98 -12.87
CA SER A 25 20.55 39.46 -11.97
C SER A 25 20.05 39.31 -10.54
N LEU A 26 19.27 40.27 -10.02
CA LEU A 26 18.68 40.18 -8.69
C LEU A 26 17.71 39.00 -8.58
N LEU A 27 16.83 38.82 -9.56
CA LEU A 27 15.88 37.71 -9.61
C LEU A 27 16.59 36.34 -9.61
N LEU A 28 17.67 36.22 -10.39
CA LEU A 28 18.50 35.02 -10.42
C LEU A 28 19.12 34.73 -9.04
N VAL A 29 19.66 35.75 -8.38
CA VAL A 29 20.22 35.61 -7.02
C VAL A 29 19.16 35.14 -6.02
N ILE A 30 17.95 35.73 -6.06
CA ILE A 30 16.84 35.31 -5.19
C ILE A 30 16.47 33.85 -5.44
N ALA A 31 16.35 33.44 -6.71
CA ALA A 31 16.05 32.05 -7.08
C ALA A 31 17.11 31.08 -6.55
N ILE A 32 18.39 31.43 -6.70
CA ILE A 32 19.52 30.63 -6.17
C ILE A 32 19.39 30.47 -4.65
N VAL A 33 19.13 31.54 -3.91
CA VAL A 33 18.97 31.49 -2.45
C VAL A 33 17.80 30.58 -2.06
N ILE A 34 16.65 30.67 -2.74
CA ILE A 34 15.48 29.83 -2.47
C ILE A 34 15.79 28.36 -2.73
N ILE A 35 16.49 28.05 -3.83
CA ILE A 35 16.89 26.68 -4.20
C ILE A 35 17.84 26.12 -3.15
N LEU A 36 18.86 26.89 -2.73
CA LEU A 36 19.82 26.47 -1.70
C LEU A 36 19.12 26.19 -0.37
N LEU A 37 18.21 27.09 0.05
CA LEU A 37 17.44 26.91 1.27
C LEU A 37 16.59 25.64 1.23
N HIS A 38 15.87 25.40 0.12
CA HIS A 38 15.09 24.18 -0.07
C HIS A 38 15.97 22.94 -0.09
N GLY A 39 17.16 23.02 -0.70
CA GLY A 39 18.14 21.92 -0.72
C GLY A 39 18.56 21.52 0.69
N VAL A 40 18.92 22.50 1.54
CA VAL A 40 19.30 22.27 2.93
C VAL A 40 18.14 21.67 3.73
N LEU A 41 16.93 22.21 3.60
CA LEU A 41 15.74 21.69 4.29
C LEU A 41 15.40 20.27 3.85
N SER A 42 15.43 19.99 2.55
CA SER A 42 15.15 18.66 1.99
C SER A 42 16.19 17.65 2.44
N PHE A 43 17.45 18.05 2.52
CA PHE A 43 18.54 17.21 3.00
C PHE A 43 18.43 16.90 4.50
N ARG A 44 18.00 17.87 5.31
CA ARG A 44 17.71 17.59 6.73
C ARG A 44 16.52 16.67 6.88
N HIS A 45 15.45 16.90 6.12
CA HIS A 45 14.26 16.07 6.11
C HIS A 45 14.59 14.63 5.71
N SER A 46 15.36 14.40 4.63
CA SER A 46 15.72 13.04 4.17
C SER A 46 16.62 12.26 5.14
N ARG A 47 17.35 12.97 6.02
CA ARG A 47 18.10 12.36 7.13
C ARG A 47 17.24 11.99 8.33
N ALA A 48 16.12 12.68 8.55
CA ALA A 48 15.22 12.43 9.67
C ALA A 48 14.08 11.46 9.29
N VAL A 49 13.60 11.57 8.06
CA VAL A 49 12.46 10.83 7.52
C VAL A 49 12.91 10.01 6.33
N ARG A 50 12.52 8.75 6.33
CA ARG A 50 12.59 7.88 5.17
C ARG A 50 11.24 7.89 4.47
N GLU A 51 11.23 8.12 3.17
CA GLU A 51 10.02 8.10 2.35
C GLU A 51 10.11 6.92 1.38
N LEU A 52 9.06 6.10 1.38
CA LEU A 52 8.93 4.91 0.54
C LEU A 52 7.74 5.13 -0.38
N VAL A 53 8.00 5.27 -1.69
CA VAL A 53 7.00 5.57 -2.70
C VAL A 53 7.00 4.46 -3.74
N SER A 54 5.83 3.91 -4.05
CA SER A 54 5.65 2.89 -5.09
C SER A 54 4.47 3.23 -5.98
N LEU A 55 4.63 3.15 -7.29
CA LEU A 55 3.55 3.40 -8.26
C LEU A 55 2.79 2.10 -8.53
N SER A 56 1.47 2.19 -8.72
CA SER A 56 0.69 1.03 -9.14
C SER A 56 1.11 0.53 -10.52
N PRO A 57 0.94 -0.76 -10.82
CA PRO A 57 1.25 -1.31 -12.14
C PRO A 57 0.48 -0.63 -13.30
N ASP A 58 -0.73 -0.12 -13.05
CA ASP A 58 -1.53 0.65 -14.01
C ASP A 58 -1.29 2.17 -14.02
N TRP A 59 -0.43 2.66 -13.12
CA TRP A 59 0.00 4.05 -12.97
C TRP A 59 -1.12 5.02 -12.56
N LYS A 60 -2.28 4.52 -12.14
CA LYS A 60 -3.41 5.36 -11.72
C LYS A 60 -3.33 5.78 -10.26
N THR A 61 -2.58 5.05 -9.43
CA THR A 61 -2.40 5.34 -8.01
C THR A 61 -0.96 5.12 -7.57
N TYR A 62 -0.67 5.45 -6.32
CA TYR A 62 0.64 5.26 -5.72
C TYR A 62 0.52 5.12 -4.21
N PHE A 63 1.48 4.42 -3.63
CA PHE A 63 1.56 4.09 -2.22
C PHE A 63 2.72 4.87 -1.59
N VAL A 64 2.48 5.48 -0.43
CA VAL A 64 3.47 6.29 0.27
C VAL A 64 3.52 5.96 1.75
N LEU A 65 4.70 5.55 2.22
CA LEU A 65 5.04 5.47 3.64
C LEU A 65 6.06 6.55 3.99
N LYS A 66 5.89 7.18 5.15
CA LYS A 66 6.89 8.06 5.74
C LYS A 66 7.25 7.55 7.12
N GLN A 67 8.50 7.18 7.29
CA GLN A 67 9.05 6.63 8.53
C GLN A 67 9.98 7.65 9.18
N ASP A 68 9.76 7.93 10.46
CA ASP A 68 10.74 8.60 11.29
C ASP A 68 11.91 7.64 11.59
N ARG A 69 13.12 8.01 11.17
CA ARG A 69 14.30 7.13 11.25
C ARG A 69 14.80 6.88 12.67
N LEU A 70 14.39 7.69 13.65
CA LEU A 70 14.83 7.54 15.04
C LEU A 70 13.90 6.62 15.83
N SER A 71 12.59 6.74 15.60
CA SER A 71 11.56 6.02 16.35
C SER A 71 10.96 4.81 15.62
N GLY A 72 11.23 4.67 14.31
CA GLY A 72 10.60 3.66 13.46
C GLY A 72 9.11 3.91 13.19
N LYS A 73 8.52 4.95 13.80
CA LYS A 73 7.12 5.31 13.62
C LYS A 73 6.88 5.63 12.15
N THR A 74 5.91 4.94 11.56
CA THR A 74 5.62 5.04 10.13
C THR A 74 4.18 5.43 9.89
N ASP A 75 3.98 6.44 9.05
CA ASP A 75 2.67 6.92 8.64
C ASP A 75 2.40 6.56 7.17
N TYR A 76 1.23 5.98 6.91
CA TYR A 76 0.70 5.76 5.58
C TYR A 76 -0.01 7.01 5.07
N TYR A 77 0.34 7.40 3.84
CA TYR A 77 -0.24 8.52 3.12
C TYR A 77 -0.97 8.02 1.88
N ARG A 78 -2.24 8.42 1.73
CA ARG A 78 -3.04 8.12 0.54
C ARG A 78 -2.89 9.24 -0.49
N PRO A 79 -2.88 8.93 -1.80
CA PRO A 79 -3.09 9.93 -2.84
C PRO A 79 -4.37 10.73 -2.57
N TYR A 80 -4.28 12.04 -2.71
CA TYR A 80 -5.41 12.95 -2.54
C TYR A 80 -5.76 13.61 -3.87
N TYR A 81 -4.82 14.35 -4.47
CA TYR A 81 -5.00 15.01 -5.76
C TYR A 81 -3.67 15.12 -6.49
N GLY A 82 -3.56 14.54 -7.70
CA GLY A 82 -2.32 14.53 -8.46
C GLY A 82 -1.12 14.02 -7.62
N PRO A 83 -0.01 14.78 -7.52
CA PRO A 83 1.16 14.39 -6.74
C PRO A 83 1.01 14.64 -5.22
N PHE A 84 -0.14 15.14 -4.77
CA PHE A 84 -0.38 15.44 -3.36
C PHE A 84 -0.93 14.25 -2.61
N VAL A 85 -0.40 14.06 -1.40
CA VAL A 85 -0.80 12.99 -0.49
C VAL A 85 -1.32 13.54 0.83
N GLN A 86 -2.17 12.77 1.49
CA GLN A 86 -2.70 13.08 2.81
C GLN A 86 -2.39 11.92 3.79
N ALA A 87 -1.96 12.26 5.00
CA ALA A 87 -1.76 11.28 6.06
C ALA A 87 -3.09 10.59 6.36
N LYS A 88 -3.10 9.26 6.35
CA LYS A 88 -4.31 8.47 6.57
C LYS A 88 -4.27 7.73 7.90
N VAL A 89 -3.18 7.01 8.17
CA VAL A 89 -3.07 6.17 9.38
C VAL A 89 -1.60 5.94 9.74
N THR A 90 -1.31 5.88 11.03
CA THR A 90 -0.02 5.41 11.55
C THR A 90 -0.04 3.88 11.61
N LEU A 91 1.02 3.23 11.13
CA LEU A 91 1.17 1.78 11.25
C LEU A 91 1.16 1.37 12.74
N PRO A 92 0.50 0.26 13.10
CA PRO A 92 0.36 -0.16 14.49
C PRO A 92 1.69 -0.52 15.14
N PHE A 93 2.65 -1.01 14.35
CA PHE A 93 3.98 -1.39 14.81
C PHE A 93 5.05 -0.49 14.18
N SER A 94 6.00 -0.03 15.01
CA SER A 94 7.16 0.73 14.52
C SER A 94 8.01 -0.16 13.63
N MET A 95 8.28 0.33 12.42
CA MET A 95 9.10 -0.38 11.45
C MET A 95 10.57 -0.29 11.80
N LYS A 96 11.24 -1.44 11.77
CA LYS A 96 12.69 -1.54 11.80
C LYS A 96 13.23 -1.62 10.37
N GLY A 97 13.91 -0.56 9.94
CA GLY A 97 14.49 -0.53 8.60
C GLY A 97 13.46 -0.28 7.50
N ASP A 98 13.61 -0.97 6.37
CA ASP A 98 12.77 -0.77 5.17
C ASP A 98 11.59 -1.76 5.13
N ALA A 99 10.55 -1.44 4.35
CA ALA A 99 9.49 -2.38 4.00
C ALA A 99 9.71 -2.93 2.59
N LYS A 100 9.44 -4.22 2.41
CA LYS A 100 9.24 -4.82 1.09
C LYS A 100 7.86 -4.43 0.57
N ILE A 101 7.84 -3.78 -0.60
CA ILE A 101 6.59 -3.37 -1.26
C ILE A 101 6.27 -4.31 -2.42
N LYS A 102 5.06 -4.86 -2.43
CA LYS A 102 4.54 -5.67 -3.52
C LYS A 102 3.12 -5.27 -3.85
N TRP A 103 2.87 -4.92 -5.11
CA TRP A 103 1.51 -4.80 -5.63
C TRP A 103 0.95 -6.20 -5.89
N ILE A 104 -0.14 -6.52 -5.21
CA ILE A 104 -0.89 -7.77 -5.38
C ILE A 104 -1.82 -7.66 -6.59
N GLU A 105 -2.43 -6.48 -6.72
CA GLU A 105 -3.29 -6.06 -7.83
C GLU A 105 -3.00 -4.60 -8.16
N ASP A 106 -3.59 -4.07 -9.24
CA ASP A 106 -3.42 -2.66 -9.64
C ASP A 106 -3.77 -1.65 -8.52
N ASP A 107 -4.67 -2.03 -7.61
CA ASP A 107 -5.20 -1.20 -6.53
C ASP A 107 -5.03 -1.81 -5.13
N ILE A 108 -4.19 -2.84 -5.00
CA ILE A 108 -3.87 -3.51 -3.72
C ILE A 108 -2.35 -3.66 -3.59
N VAL A 109 -1.79 -3.09 -2.53
CA VAL A 109 -0.35 -3.17 -2.25
C VAL A 109 -0.11 -3.68 -0.83
N ALA A 110 0.82 -4.62 -0.69
CA ALA A 110 1.33 -5.09 0.58
C ALA A 110 2.69 -4.45 0.88
N ALA A 111 2.81 -3.86 2.07
CA ALA A 111 4.07 -3.47 2.67
C ALA A 111 4.41 -4.46 3.79
N THR A 112 5.33 -5.38 3.53
CA THR A 112 5.84 -6.34 4.53
C THR A 112 7.06 -5.72 5.23
N TYR A 113 7.10 -5.74 6.55
CA TYR A 113 8.19 -5.16 7.33
C TYR A 113 8.43 -5.91 8.63
N HIS A 114 9.63 -5.76 9.18
CA HIS A 114 9.95 -6.18 10.53
C HIS A 114 9.64 -5.06 11.52
N ALA A 115 9.03 -5.40 12.66
CA ALA A 115 8.96 -4.50 13.80
C ALA A 115 10.28 -4.48 14.59
N GLU A 116 10.35 -3.64 15.62
CA GLU A 116 11.53 -3.51 16.48
C GLU A 116 11.92 -4.81 17.21
N ASP A 117 10.93 -5.60 17.62
CA ASP A 117 11.09 -6.92 18.24
C ASP A 117 11.43 -8.03 17.22
N GLY A 118 11.37 -7.73 15.92
CA GLY A 118 11.73 -8.62 14.83
C GLY A 118 10.56 -9.39 14.22
N SER A 119 9.35 -9.28 14.77
CA SER A 119 8.15 -9.89 14.19
C SER A 119 7.85 -9.36 12.79
N ILE A 120 7.26 -10.18 11.94
CA ILE A 120 6.85 -9.77 10.60
C ILE A 120 5.43 -9.21 10.65
N HIS A 121 5.23 -8.02 10.07
CA HIS A 121 3.92 -7.42 9.90
C HIS A 121 3.69 -6.99 8.46
N GLN A 122 2.41 -6.92 8.08
CA GLN A 122 1.96 -6.39 6.79
C GLN A 122 1.01 -5.24 6.99
N PHE A 123 1.23 -4.16 6.22
CA PHE A 123 0.25 -3.12 6.02
C PHE A 123 -0.27 -3.18 4.59
N ILE A 124 -1.59 -3.24 4.41
CA ILE A 124 -2.19 -3.31 3.08
C ILE A 124 -2.82 -1.96 2.70
N GLY A 125 -2.32 -1.39 1.60
CA GLY A 125 -2.93 -0.24 0.95
C GLY A 125 -3.98 -0.70 -0.06
N THR A 126 -5.22 -0.27 0.12
CA THR A 126 -6.34 -0.55 -0.80
C THR A 126 -6.85 0.75 -1.42
N PHE A 127 -7.00 0.79 -2.74
CA PHE A 127 -7.35 2.01 -3.48
C PHE A 127 -8.69 1.96 -4.21
N GLY A 128 -9.24 0.78 -4.52
CA GLY A 128 -10.54 0.61 -5.17
C GLY A 128 -11.60 -0.05 -4.28
N ASP A 129 -12.60 -0.61 -4.94
CA ASP A 129 -13.72 -1.37 -4.36
C ASP A 129 -14.09 -2.52 -5.32
N ARG A 130 -14.61 -3.63 -4.79
CA ARG A 130 -15.19 -4.74 -5.57
C ARG A 130 -16.69 -4.94 -5.32
N GLY A 131 -17.28 -4.13 -4.43
CA GLY A 131 -18.71 -4.10 -4.19
C GLY A 131 -19.49 -3.16 -5.11
N GLN A 132 -20.81 -3.23 -5.03
CA GLN A 132 -21.76 -2.30 -5.70
C GLN A 132 -21.96 -1.00 -4.90
N GLY A 133 -20.93 -0.51 -4.19
CA GLY A 133 -20.98 0.75 -3.45
C GLY A 133 -21.77 0.74 -2.13
N SER A 134 -22.19 -0.42 -1.61
CA SER A 134 -22.74 -0.54 -0.25
C SER A 134 -21.62 -0.72 0.77
N SER A 135 -21.59 0.22 1.71
CA SER A 135 -20.67 0.29 2.83
C SER A 135 -20.78 -0.98 3.71
N TYR A 136 -19.66 -1.43 4.28
CA TYR A 136 -19.56 -2.49 5.32
C TYR A 136 -19.46 -3.95 4.87
N THR A 137 -18.87 -4.23 3.71
CA THR A 137 -18.48 -5.60 3.34
C THR A 137 -17.37 -6.11 4.28
N ASN A 138 -17.66 -7.18 5.02
CA ASN A 138 -16.62 -7.96 5.69
C ASN A 138 -15.90 -8.79 4.63
N VAL A 139 -14.69 -8.38 4.27
CA VAL A 139 -13.93 -8.96 3.15
C VAL A 139 -13.73 -10.46 3.36
N ALA A 140 -13.46 -10.88 4.60
CA ALA A 140 -13.24 -12.30 4.93
C ALA A 140 -14.48 -13.18 4.70
N LEU A 141 -15.66 -12.57 4.66
CA LEU A 141 -16.94 -13.25 4.41
C LEU A 141 -17.38 -13.14 2.94
N SER A 142 -16.70 -12.35 2.12
CA SER A 142 -17.06 -12.14 0.71
C SER A 142 -16.72 -13.32 -0.20
N PHE A 143 -15.79 -14.20 0.23
CA PHE A 143 -15.32 -15.35 -0.54
C PHE A 143 -15.60 -16.68 0.19
N PRO A 144 -16.87 -17.06 0.42
CA PRO A 144 -17.19 -18.39 0.96
C PRO A 144 -16.67 -19.51 0.06
N GLY A 145 -16.61 -20.72 0.62
CA GLY A 145 -16.22 -21.93 -0.10
C GLY A 145 -14.73 -22.24 -0.06
N THR A 146 -14.29 -23.09 -0.99
CA THR A 146 -12.92 -23.55 -1.17
C THR A 146 -12.35 -23.00 -2.46
N TRP A 147 -11.24 -22.28 -2.33
CA TRP A 147 -10.50 -21.63 -3.39
C TRP A 147 -9.18 -22.36 -3.60
N LYS A 148 -8.84 -22.64 -4.85
CA LYS A 148 -7.68 -23.46 -5.20
C LYS A 148 -6.78 -22.74 -6.21
N GLY A 149 -5.49 -22.74 -5.90
CA GLY A 149 -4.39 -22.37 -6.80
C GLY A 149 -3.59 -23.61 -7.20
N GLU A 150 -2.37 -23.39 -7.67
CA GLU A 150 -1.48 -24.47 -8.07
C GLU A 150 -1.16 -25.39 -6.87
N ASP A 151 -0.50 -24.84 -5.85
CA ASP A 151 -0.09 -25.60 -4.66
C ASP A 151 -0.88 -25.27 -3.38
N PHE A 152 -1.77 -24.26 -3.47
CA PHE A 152 -2.48 -23.71 -2.32
C PHE A 152 -3.98 -23.97 -2.38
N ILE A 153 -4.55 -24.25 -1.21
CA ILE A 153 -6.00 -24.31 -1.01
C ILE A 153 -6.36 -23.39 0.15
N LEU A 154 -7.25 -22.43 -0.10
CA LEU A 154 -7.86 -21.60 0.93
C LEU A 154 -9.31 -22.05 1.12
N THR A 155 -9.69 -22.41 2.34
CA THR A 155 -11.06 -22.77 2.67
C THR A 155 -11.63 -21.81 3.70
N SER A 156 -12.77 -21.22 3.37
CA SER A 156 -13.60 -20.47 4.32
C SER A 156 -14.46 -21.44 5.14
N THR A 157 -14.37 -21.34 6.45
CA THR A 157 -15.07 -22.22 7.40
C THR A 157 -15.88 -21.40 8.39
N THR A 158 -16.78 -22.03 9.14
CA THR A 158 -17.54 -21.34 10.19
C THR A 158 -16.66 -20.78 11.31
N LYS A 159 -15.42 -21.26 11.46
CA LYS A 159 -14.49 -20.85 12.52
C LYS A 159 -13.43 -19.85 12.07
N GLY A 160 -13.35 -19.57 10.77
CA GLY A 160 -12.29 -18.74 10.17
C GLY A 160 -11.80 -19.31 8.85
N LEU A 161 -10.54 -19.02 8.51
CA LEU A 161 -9.91 -19.42 7.26
C LEU A 161 -8.87 -20.52 7.49
N THR A 162 -8.75 -21.44 6.53
CA THR A 162 -7.72 -22.47 6.52
C THR A 162 -6.89 -22.34 5.25
N VAL A 163 -5.58 -22.22 5.38
CA VAL A 163 -4.62 -22.28 4.28
C VAL A 163 -3.94 -23.64 4.29
N LYS A 164 -3.93 -24.32 3.16
CA LYS A 164 -3.25 -25.60 2.98
C LYS A 164 -2.23 -25.48 1.85
N HIS A 165 -1.00 -25.93 2.11
CA HIS A 165 0.09 -26.03 1.16
C HIS A 165 0.74 -27.41 1.29
N GLY A 166 0.55 -28.28 0.28
CA GLY A 166 0.96 -29.69 0.40
C GLY A 166 0.27 -30.39 1.59
N ASP A 167 1.06 -30.88 2.55
CA ASP A 167 0.58 -31.52 3.79
C ASP A 167 0.45 -30.54 4.96
N GLU A 168 0.94 -29.30 4.82
CA GLU A 168 0.87 -28.27 5.85
C GLU A 168 -0.52 -27.61 5.86
N VAL A 169 -1.08 -27.43 7.05
CA VAL A 169 -2.41 -26.84 7.25
C VAL A 169 -2.36 -25.82 8.36
N GLU A 170 -2.52 -24.56 8.00
CA GLU A 170 -2.60 -23.41 8.91
C GLU A 170 -4.07 -23.00 9.09
N ARG A 171 -4.47 -22.71 10.33
CA ARG A 171 -5.84 -22.33 10.67
C ARG A 171 -5.86 -20.99 11.37
N PHE A 172 -6.65 -20.07 10.84
CA PHE A 172 -6.78 -18.71 11.32
C PHE A 172 -8.22 -18.49 11.76
N SER A 173 -8.43 -18.30 13.05
CA SER A 173 -9.74 -17.93 13.58
C SER A 173 -10.09 -16.49 13.24
N TRP A 174 -11.36 -16.11 13.34
CA TRP A 174 -11.82 -14.77 12.94
C TRP A 174 -11.14 -13.62 13.68
N GLU A 175 -10.72 -13.82 14.94
CA GLU A 175 -9.95 -12.85 15.72
C GLU A 175 -8.52 -12.64 15.21
N ASN A 176 -7.98 -13.61 14.47
CA ASN A 176 -6.65 -13.59 13.87
C ASN A 176 -6.70 -13.11 12.40
N ILE A 177 -7.77 -12.41 12.01
CA ILE A 177 -7.96 -11.90 10.66
C ILE A 177 -8.17 -10.40 10.74
N VAL A 178 -7.24 -9.64 10.18
CA VAL A 178 -7.25 -8.18 10.21
C VAL A 178 -7.67 -7.66 8.84
N GLN A 179 -8.78 -6.93 8.79
CA GLN A 179 -9.29 -6.35 7.55
C GLN A 179 -8.59 -5.03 7.19
N PHE A 180 -8.23 -4.89 5.91
CA PHE A 180 -7.69 -3.67 5.32
C PHE A 180 -8.60 -3.17 4.20
N GLY A 181 -9.28 -2.05 4.48
CA GLY A 181 -10.23 -1.46 3.54
C GLY A 181 -11.35 -2.43 3.18
N THR A 182 -11.69 -2.50 1.90
CA THR A 182 -12.76 -3.36 1.36
C THR A 182 -12.22 -4.44 0.41
N LEU A 183 -10.90 -4.61 0.33
CA LEU A 183 -10.26 -5.45 -0.70
C LEU A 183 -9.36 -6.56 -0.16
N ALA A 184 -8.92 -6.49 1.09
CA ALA A 184 -7.96 -7.46 1.60
C ALA A 184 -8.10 -7.73 3.09
N VAL A 185 -7.63 -8.90 3.50
CA VAL A 185 -7.43 -9.28 4.90
C VAL A 185 -6.03 -9.86 5.09
N VAL A 186 -5.45 -9.65 6.27
CA VAL A 186 -4.20 -10.28 6.70
C VAL A 186 -4.53 -11.34 7.75
N LEU A 187 -4.03 -12.56 7.54
CA LEU A 187 -4.11 -13.67 8.47
C LEU A 187 -2.89 -13.61 9.38
N THR A 188 -3.11 -13.56 10.69
CA THR A 188 -2.06 -13.41 11.68
C THR A 188 -1.95 -14.62 12.60
N GLU A 189 -0.76 -14.85 13.13
CA GLU A 189 -0.51 -15.81 14.19
C GLU A 189 0.40 -15.16 15.23
N ASN A 190 -0.03 -15.10 16.50
CA ASN A 190 0.68 -14.39 17.56
C ASN A 190 1.00 -12.92 17.19
N ASP A 191 0.03 -12.24 16.58
CA ASP A 191 0.14 -10.86 16.04
C ASP A 191 1.12 -10.69 14.85
N GLU A 192 1.78 -11.75 14.39
CA GLU A 192 2.62 -11.73 13.19
C GLU A 192 1.81 -12.02 11.94
N ALA A 193 2.10 -11.32 10.84
CA ALA A 193 1.47 -11.58 9.55
C ALA A 193 2.01 -12.90 8.97
N ARG A 194 1.10 -13.76 8.50
CA ARG A 194 1.42 -15.02 7.80
C ARG A 194 1.03 -14.95 6.33
N TRP A 195 -0.18 -14.49 6.06
CA TRP A 195 -0.75 -14.46 4.72
C TRP A 195 -1.60 -13.21 4.52
N THR A 196 -1.65 -12.69 3.30
CA THR A 196 -2.67 -11.75 2.84
C THR A 196 -3.60 -12.48 1.88
N VAL A 197 -4.90 -12.32 2.06
CA VAL A 197 -5.93 -12.69 1.08
C VAL A 197 -6.50 -11.42 0.49
N ALA A 198 -6.40 -11.26 -0.83
CA ALA A 198 -6.83 -10.07 -1.55
C ALA A 198 -7.87 -10.44 -2.63
N LEU A 199 -8.88 -9.59 -2.82
CA LEU A 199 -9.86 -9.75 -3.88
C LEU A 199 -9.24 -9.34 -5.23
N GLY A 200 -9.32 -10.20 -6.24
CA GLY A 200 -8.78 -9.93 -7.57
C GLY A 200 -9.50 -8.80 -8.29
N GLY A 201 -8.89 -8.25 -9.35
CA GLY A 201 -9.52 -7.26 -10.21
C GLY A 201 -10.83 -7.74 -10.87
N ASP A 202 -10.94 -9.05 -11.09
CA ASP A 202 -12.07 -9.75 -11.67
C ASP A 202 -13.08 -10.31 -10.63
N PHE A 203 -12.84 -10.08 -9.33
CA PHE A 203 -13.68 -10.61 -8.27
C PHE A 203 -15.07 -9.98 -8.27
N ILE A 204 -16.11 -10.81 -8.23
CA ILE A 204 -17.51 -10.39 -8.21
C ILE A 204 -18.18 -10.95 -6.96
N SER A 205 -18.56 -10.04 -6.05
CA SER A 205 -19.38 -10.37 -4.89
C SER A 205 -20.87 -10.33 -5.24
N HIS A 206 -21.58 -11.38 -4.89
CA HIS A 206 -23.04 -11.49 -5.02
C HIS A 206 -23.72 -11.26 -3.66
N GLU A 207 -23.47 -10.11 -3.00
CA GLU A 207 -23.95 -9.85 -1.62
C GLU A 207 -25.47 -10.01 -1.42
N ASN A 208 -26.26 -9.95 -2.49
CA ASN A 208 -27.72 -10.07 -2.46
C ASN A 208 -28.28 -11.16 -3.40
N ASP A 209 -27.41 -12.03 -3.93
CA ASP A 209 -27.82 -13.11 -4.85
C ASP A 209 -27.30 -14.45 -4.29
N PRO A 210 -28.13 -15.51 -4.24
CA PRO A 210 -27.68 -16.84 -3.84
C PRO A 210 -26.58 -17.44 -4.74
N ALA A 211 -26.26 -16.79 -5.87
CA ALA A 211 -25.11 -17.16 -6.69
C ALA A 211 -23.80 -17.11 -5.90
N PRO A 212 -22.94 -18.15 -6.02
CA PRO A 212 -21.62 -18.13 -5.42
C PRO A 212 -20.76 -17.00 -6.03
N PRO A 213 -19.78 -16.47 -5.27
CA PRO A 213 -18.83 -15.50 -5.81
C PRO A 213 -18.08 -16.05 -7.04
N SER A 214 -17.60 -15.16 -7.89
CA SER A 214 -16.82 -15.52 -9.07
C SER A 214 -15.60 -14.62 -9.26
N GLY A 215 -14.74 -14.97 -10.21
CA GLY A 215 -13.44 -14.33 -10.40
C GLY A 215 -12.35 -14.98 -9.56
N SER A 216 -11.30 -14.21 -9.27
CA SER A 216 -10.11 -14.69 -8.59
C SER A 216 -9.92 -14.00 -7.24
N ILE A 217 -9.28 -14.70 -6.31
CA ILE A 217 -8.65 -14.08 -5.14
C ILE A 217 -7.16 -14.37 -5.19
N TYR A 218 -6.35 -13.57 -4.49
CA TYR A 218 -4.92 -13.77 -4.40
C TYR A 218 -4.52 -14.10 -2.97
N LEU A 219 -3.63 -15.09 -2.84
CA LEU A 219 -2.94 -15.40 -1.61
C LEU A 219 -1.50 -14.91 -1.72
N TYR A 220 -1.03 -14.17 -0.72
CA TYR A 220 0.33 -13.62 -0.71
C TYR A 220 0.98 -13.84 0.65
N GLU A 221 2.12 -14.54 0.68
CA GLU A 221 2.82 -14.87 1.92
C GLU A 221 3.56 -13.65 2.49
N ALA A 222 3.48 -13.49 3.82
CA ALA A 222 4.11 -12.41 4.56
C ALA A 222 5.57 -12.77 4.91
N ILE A 223 6.46 -12.71 3.92
CA ILE A 223 7.89 -12.98 4.11
C ILE A 223 8.77 -11.81 3.70
N ASP A 224 9.93 -11.69 4.36
CA ASP A 224 11.04 -10.81 3.96
C ASP A 224 11.96 -11.49 2.92
N GLY A 225 11.33 -12.01 1.87
CA GLY A 225 11.97 -12.70 0.74
C GLY A 225 11.25 -12.35 -0.56
N SER A 226 11.71 -12.85 -1.71
CA SER A 226 10.97 -12.69 -2.97
C SER A 226 9.90 -13.77 -3.11
N ASN A 227 8.67 -13.35 -3.40
CA ASN A 227 7.54 -14.22 -3.72
C ASN A 227 6.51 -13.44 -4.54
N GLU A 228 5.65 -14.17 -5.22
CA GLU A 228 4.58 -13.64 -6.06
C GLU A 228 3.21 -13.97 -5.44
N PRO A 229 2.21 -13.08 -5.59
CA PRO A 229 0.84 -13.42 -5.25
C PRO A 229 0.35 -14.62 -6.07
N VAL A 230 -0.27 -15.59 -5.42
CA VAL A 230 -0.80 -16.80 -6.05
C VAL A 230 -2.29 -16.61 -6.31
N PRO A 231 -2.76 -16.66 -7.57
CA PRO A 231 -4.18 -16.60 -7.87
C PRO A 231 -4.86 -17.91 -7.45
N LEU A 232 -6.01 -17.79 -6.80
CA LEU A 232 -6.90 -18.89 -6.44
C LEU A 232 -8.26 -18.67 -7.11
N THR A 233 -8.86 -19.75 -7.59
CA THR A 233 -10.21 -19.75 -8.17
C THR A 233 -11.15 -20.62 -7.37
N LEU A 234 -12.44 -20.32 -7.39
CA LEU A 234 -13.43 -21.07 -6.63
C LEU A 234 -13.52 -22.52 -7.15
N SER A 235 -13.22 -23.48 -6.29
CA SER A 235 -13.29 -24.92 -6.59
C SER A 235 -14.57 -25.57 -6.06
N SER A 236 -15.10 -25.09 -4.94
CA SER A 236 -16.38 -25.53 -4.37
C SER A 236 -17.00 -24.37 -3.59
N PRO A 237 -18.27 -24.01 -3.83
CA PRO A 237 -18.98 -23.03 -3.01
C PRO A 237 -19.25 -23.55 -1.59
#